data_AF-A0AAV6YPR9-F1
#
_entry.id   AF-A0AAV6YPR9-F1
#
_cell.length_a   1.000
_cell.length_b   1.000
_cell.length_c   1.000
_cell.angle_alpha   90.00
_cell.angle_beta   90.00
_cell.angle_gamma   90.00
#
_symmetry.space_group_name_H-M   'P 1'
#
loop_
_entity.id
_entity.type
_entity.pdbx_description
1 polymer ?
#
loop_
_entity_poly.entity_id
_entity_poly.type
_entity_poly.pdbx_seq_one_letter_code
_entity_poly.pdbx_strand_id
1 'polypeptide(L)'
;GTLQKFLDDLFRAVLSIREDRPPLAIKYFFDFLEEQAEKRGISDPDTLHIWKTNSLPLRFWVNILKNPEFVFDMEKSDHMDACLSVIAQAFIDACSISDMQLGKDSPTNKLLYAKEIPEYRKIVQKYYRQIKEMSPLSEQEMNAHLAEESRVR
;
A
#
# COMPACT_ATOMS: atom_id res chain seq x y z
N GLY A 1 -18.71 10.81 -4.30
CA GLY A 1 -18.73 12.16 -3.68
C GLY A 1 -17.52 12.98 -4.12
N THR A 2 -17.43 14.28 -3.77
CA THR A 2 -16.36 15.19 -4.21
C THR A 2 -14.94 14.71 -3.87
N LEU A 3 -14.77 14.01 -2.73
CA LEU A 3 -13.48 13.43 -2.30
C LEU A 3 -13.16 12.07 -2.94
N GLN A 4 -14.14 11.42 -3.55
CA GLN A 4 -13.98 10.05 -4.05
C GLN A 4 -13.01 9.97 -5.21
N LYS A 5 -13.05 10.95 -6.12
CA LYS A 5 -12.09 11.05 -7.22
C LYS A 5 -10.64 11.14 -6.69
N PHE A 6 -10.41 11.89 -5.62
CA PHE A 6 -9.07 12.02 -5.03
C PHE A 6 -8.58 10.71 -4.40
N LEU A 7 -9.49 9.93 -3.79
CA LEU A 7 -9.17 8.59 -3.34
C LEU A 7 -8.85 7.67 -4.51
N ASP A 8 -9.67 7.66 -5.56
CA ASP A 8 -9.43 6.84 -6.74
C ASP A 8 -8.06 7.15 -7.37
N ASP A 9 -7.74 8.44 -7.51
CA ASP A 9 -6.46 8.91 -8.03
C ASP A 9 -5.30 8.54 -7.10
N LEU A 10 -5.49 8.60 -5.78
CA LEU A 10 -4.51 8.16 -4.80
C LEU A 10 -4.22 6.66 -4.89
N PHE A 11 -5.26 5.83 -4.89
CA PHE A 11 -5.09 4.37 -5.00
C PHE A 11 -4.41 4.00 -6.32
N ARG A 12 -4.75 4.69 -7.41
CA ARG A 12 -4.06 4.52 -8.70
C ARG A 12 -2.60 4.95 -8.62
N ALA A 13 -2.28 6.07 -7.98
CA ALA A 13 -0.92 6.56 -7.86
C ALA A 13 -0.04 5.63 -7.01
N VAL A 14 -0.58 5.11 -5.91
CA VAL A 14 0.15 4.26 -4.94
C VAL A 14 0.25 2.80 -5.39
N LEU A 15 -0.82 2.26 -5.99
CA LEU A 15 -0.96 0.84 -6.33
C LEU A 15 -0.96 0.59 -7.85
N SER A 16 -0.19 1.37 -8.60
CA SER A 16 0.08 1.10 -10.01
C SER A 16 1.55 0.75 -10.23
N ILE A 17 1.78 -0.09 -11.23
CA ILE A 17 3.11 -0.38 -11.73
C ILE A 17 3.30 0.42 -13.00
N ARG A 18 4.32 1.26 -13.00
CA ARG A 18 4.73 2.06 -14.13
C ARG A 18 5.80 1.30 -14.91
N GLU A 19 5.56 1.04 -16.20
CA GLU A 19 6.52 0.32 -17.05
C GLU A 19 7.85 1.06 -17.19
N ASP A 20 7.81 2.40 -17.20
CA ASP A 20 9.00 3.27 -17.30
C ASP A 20 9.80 3.36 -15.99
N ARG A 21 9.18 3.05 -14.85
CA ARG A 21 9.82 3.09 -13.53
C ARG A 21 9.24 1.99 -12.62
N PRO A 22 9.65 0.73 -12.84
CA PRO A 22 9.16 -0.38 -12.03
C PRO A 22 9.60 -0.23 -10.56
N PRO A 23 8.78 -0.66 -9.58
CA PRO A 23 9.10 -0.52 -8.17
C PRO A 23 10.05 -1.64 -7.70
N LEU A 24 11.32 -1.54 -8.10
CA LEU A 24 12.35 -2.57 -7.88
C LEU A 24 12.50 -2.96 -6.40
N ALA A 25 12.52 -1.97 -5.50
CA ALA A 25 12.60 -2.22 -4.05
C ALA A 25 11.40 -3.01 -3.51
N ILE A 26 10.19 -2.72 -4.00
CA ILE A 26 8.97 -3.44 -3.58
C ILE A 26 9.01 -4.87 -4.11
N LYS A 27 9.38 -5.06 -5.38
CA LYS A 27 9.53 -6.39 -5.97
C LYS A 27 10.53 -7.23 -5.19
N TYR A 28 11.75 -6.73 -5.02
CA TYR A 28 12.82 -7.43 -4.30
C TYR A 28 12.40 -7.80 -2.87
N PHE A 29 11.78 -6.85 -2.16
CA PHE A 29 11.34 -7.09 -0.79
C PHE A 29 10.16 -8.07 -0.70
N PHE A 30 9.21 -8.04 -1.63
CA PHE A 30 8.10 -8.99 -1.65
C PHE A 30 8.53 -10.40 -2.04
N ASP A 31 9.49 -10.54 -2.97
CA ASP A 31 10.09 -11.84 -3.29
C ASP A 31 10.83 -12.42 -2.09
N PHE A 32 11.53 -11.57 -1.32
CA PHE A 32 12.12 -11.97 -0.05
C PHE A 32 11.07 -12.51 0.93
N LEU A 33 9.92 -11.84 1.09
CA LEU A 33 8.85 -12.33 1.96
C LEU A 33 8.30 -13.70 1.52
N GLU A 34 8.17 -13.92 0.21
CA GLU A 34 7.73 -15.21 -0.35
C GLU A 34 8.77 -16.31 -0.07
N GLU A 35 10.05 -16.04 -0.28
CA GLU A 35 11.15 -16.98 0.03
C GLU A 35 11.18 -17.32 1.53
N GLN A 36 10.95 -16.32 2.40
CA GLN A 36 10.89 -16.54 3.85
C GLN A 36 9.67 -17.39 4.27
N ALA A 37 8.55 -17.26 3.56
CA ALA A 37 7.38 -18.11 3.78
C ALA A 37 7.65 -19.55 3.32
N GLU A 38 8.24 -19.74 2.15
CA GLU A 38 8.62 -21.04 1.61
C GLU A 38 9.59 -21.79 2.53
N LYS A 39 10.65 -21.12 3.01
CA LYS A 39 11.62 -21.67 3.98
C LYS A 39 10.97 -22.16 5.28
N ARG A 40 9.79 -21.65 5.62
CA ARG A 40 9.02 -22.00 6.83
C ARG A 40 7.86 -22.94 6.54
N GLY A 41 7.70 -23.40 5.30
CA GLY A 41 6.57 -24.24 4.89
C GLY A 41 5.21 -23.53 4.96
N ILE A 42 5.19 -22.20 4.89
CA ILE A 42 3.96 -21.40 4.91
C ILE A 42 3.44 -21.32 3.48
N SER A 43 2.32 -22.01 3.22
CA SER A 43 1.64 -22.01 1.91
C SER A 43 0.35 -21.19 1.90
N ASP A 44 -0.04 -20.63 3.05
CA ASP A 44 -1.26 -19.84 3.18
C ASP A 44 -1.10 -18.45 2.53
N PRO A 45 -1.90 -18.12 1.49
CA PRO A 45 -1.81 -16.83 0.81
C PRO A 45 -2.21 -15.65 1.70
N ASP A 46 -3.07 -15.88 2.69
CA ASP A 46 -3.53 -14.81 3.60
C ASP A 46 -2.38 -14.33 4.49
N THR A 47 -1.56 -15.26 4.99
CA THR A 47 -0.35 -14.94 5.76
C THR A 47 0.60 -14.05 4.95
N LEU A 48 0.86 -14.38 3.68
CA LEU A 48 1.71 -13.57 2.81
C LEU A 48 1.11 -12.18 2.53
N HIS A 49 -0.20 -12.10 2.32
CA HIS A 49 -0.89 -10.82 2.16
C HIS A 49 -0.79 -9.96 3.42
N ILE A 50 -0.92 -10.55 4.61
CA ILE A 50 -0.73 -9.85 5.90
C ILE A 50 0.70 -9.31 6.02
N TRP A 51 1.72 -10.11 5.67
CA TRP A 51 3.12 -9.67 5.73
C TRP A 51 3.38 -8.48 4.80
N LYS A 52 2.92 -8.56 3.55
CA LYS A 52 3.05 -7.46 2.56
C LYS A 52 2.35 -6.20 3.05
N THR A 53 1.12 -6.33 3.54
CA THR A 53 0.32 -5.20 4.05
C THR A 53 0.97 -4.55 5.28
N ASN A 54 1.42 -5.36 6.24
CA ASN A 54 2.03 -4.86 7.48
C ASN A 54 3.42 -4.26 7.31
N SER A 55 4.09 -4.56 6.19
CA SER A 55 5.46 -4.09 5.93
C SER A 55 5.52 -2.84 5.06
N LEU A 56 4.64 -2.71 4.06
CA LEU A 56 4.67 -1.59 3.12
C LEU A 56 3.46 -0.64 3.26
N PRO A 57 2.20 -1.00 2.91
CA PRO A 57 1.06 -0.12 3.06
C PRO A 57 0.91 0.52 4.44
N LEU A 58 0.98 -0.27 5.51
CA LEU A 58 0.71 0.23 6.86
C LEU A 58 1.88 1.01 7.48
N ARG A 59 3.12 0.75 7.06
CA ARG A 59 4.33 1.38 7.64
C ARG A 59 4.79 2.58 6.85
N PHE A 60 4.72 2.51 5.52
CA PHE A 60 5.19 3.56 4.64
C PHE A 60 4.02 4.42 4.15
N TRP A 61 3.09 3.84 3.39
CA TRP A 61 2.06 4.63 2.70
C TRP A 61 1.09 5.32 3.65
N VAL A 62 0.56 4.63 4.66
CA VAL A 62 -0.29 5.25 5.68
C VAL A 62 0.43 6.41 6.37
N ASN A 63 1.74 6.30 6.60
CA ASN A 63 2.51 7.35 7.25
C ASN A 63 2.67 8.58 6.34
N ILE A 64 2.95 8.39 5.05
CA ILE A 64 3.03 9.48 4.07
C ILE A 64 1.65 10.13 3.88
N LEU A 65 0.57 9.35 3.83
CA LEU A 65 -0.79 9.86 3.69
C LEU A 65 -1.22 10.74 4.86
N LYS A 66 -0.83 10.37 6.08
CA LYS A 66 -1.18 11.13 7.28
C LYS A 66 -0.27 12.33 7.53
N ASN A 67 0.92 12.33 6.97
CA ASN A 67 1.94 13.35 7.23
C ASN A 67 2.52 13.89 5.90
N PRO A 68 1.71 14.61 5.09
CA PRO A 68 2.16 15.18 3.83
C PRO A 68 3.32 16.17 3.98
N GLU A 69 3.48 16.77 5.16
CA GLU A 69 4.60 17.64 5.52
C GLU A 69 5.97 16.94 5.46
N PHE A 70 6.01 15.59 5.41
CA PHE A 70 7.26 14.86 5.17
C PHE A 70 7.73 14.91 3.72
N VAL A 71 6.83 15.23 2.80
CA VAL A 71 7.09 15.24 1.35
C VAL A 71 7.03 16.65 0.78
N PHE A 72 6.14 17.49 1.32
CA PHE A 72 5.88 18.83 0.84
C PHE A 72 6.18 19.87 1.92
N ASP A 73 6.69 21.02 1.49
CA ASP A 73 6.84 22.19 2.36
C ASP A 73 5.47 22.81 2.63
N MET A 74 4.82 22.37 3.70
CA MET A 74 3.49 22.80 4.08
C MET A 74 3.24 22.64 5.58
N GLU A 75 2.37 23.49 6.12
CA GLU A 75 1.86 23.33 7.48
C GLU A 75 0.57 22.48 7.46
N LYS A 76 0.55 21.42 8.27
CA LYS A 76 -0.64 20.58 8.44
C LYS A 76 -1.54 21.16 9.53
N SER A 77 -2.77 21.51 9.18
CA SER A 77 -3.80 21.91 10.15
C SER A 77 -4.51 20.70 10.77
N ASP A 78 -5.08 20.88 11.97
CA ASP A 78 -5.86 19.83 12.65
C ASP A 78 -7.03 19.33 11.82
N HIS A 79 -7.68 20.23 11.06
CA HIS A 79 -8.76 19.86 10.16
C HIS A 79 -8.28 18.94 9.03
N MET A 80 -7.11 19.24 8.45
CA MET A 80 -6.49 18.41 7.44
C MET A 80 -6.10 17.04 8.00
N ASP A 81 -5.51 17.00 9.19
CA ASP A 81 -5.14 15.75 9.86
C ASP A 81 -6.35 14.82 10.06
N ALA A 82 -7.50 15.38 10.47
CA ALA A 82 -8.75 14.63 10.59
C ALA A 82 -9.22 14.06 9.25
N CYS A 83 -9.20 14.86 8.18
CA CYS A 83 -9.57 14.41 6.83
C CYS A 83 -8.62 13.33 6.28
N LEU A 84 -7.30 13.51 6.46
CA LEU A 84 -6.29 12.55 6.03
C LEU A 84 -6.38 11.24 6.82
N SER A 85 -6.73 11.30 8.10
CA SER A 85 -6.96 10.11 8.93
C SER A 85 -8.15 9.28 8.41
N VAL A 86 -9.20 9.93 7.91
CA VAL A 86 -10.33 9.24 7.26
C VAL A 86 -9.91 8.55 5.96
N ILE A 87 -9.11 9.22 5.12
CA ILE A 87 -8.56 8.67 3.87
C ILE A 87 -7.63 7.50 4.16
N ALA A 88 -6.71 7.65 5.12
CA ALA A 88 -5.78 6.62 5.54
C ALA A 88 -6.54 5.39 6.07
N GLN A 89 -7.62 5.58 6.83
CA GLN A 89 -8.43 4.46 7.30
C GLN A 89 -9.08 3.69 6.14
N ALA A 90 -9.62 4.38 5.12
CA ALA A 90 -10.15 3.72 3.94
C ALA A 90 -9.08 2.91 3.18
N PHE A 91 -7.84 3.44 3.11
CA PHE A 91 -6.69 2.72 2.56
C PHE A 91 -6.32 1.46 3.37
N ILE A 92 -6.32 1.56 4.71
CA ILE A 92 -6.10 0.43 5.63
C ILE A 92 -7.18 -0.64 5.42
N ASP A 93 -8.45 -0.24 5.38
CA ASP A 93 -9.60 -1.16 5.23
C ASP A 93 -9.60 -1.86 3.86
N ALA A 94 -9.09 -1.19 2.82
CA ALA A 94 -8.87 -1.77 1.49
C ALA A 94 -7.70 -2.76 1.44
N CYS A 95 -6.71 -2.64 2.32
CA CYS A 95 -5.63 -3.61 2.43
C CYS A 95 -6.00 -4.82 3.30
N SER A 96 -7.11 -4.77 4.04
CA SER A 96 -7.54 -5.88 4.91
C SER A 96 -8.18 -7.03 4.11
N ILE A 97 -7.89 -8.26 4.56
CA ILE A 97 -8.53 -9.49 4.05
C ILE A 97 -9.89 -9.70 4.73
N SER A 98 -10.03 -9.26 5.99
CA SER A 98 -11.23 -9.48 6.78
C SER A 98 -12.41 -8.69 6.23
N ASP A 99 -13.57 -9.32 6.12
CA ASP A 99 -14.80 -8.62 5.76
C ASP A 99 -15.11 -7.48 6.72
N MET A 100 -15.58 -6.37 6.14
CA MET A 100 -15.89 -5.20 6.91
C MET A 100 -17.22 -5.40 7.64
N GLN A 101 -17.15 -5.61 8.95
CA GLN A 101 -18.32 -5.72 9.82
C GLN A 101 -18.86 -4.31 10.09
N LEU A 102 -20.00 -3.99 9.48
CA LEU A 102 -20.71 -2.73 9.69
C LEU A 102 -21.90 -2.95 10.62
N GLY A 103 -21.98 -2.13 11.67
CA GLY A 103 -23.05 -2.12 12.65
C GLY A 103 -23.45 -0.69 13.02
N LYS A 104 -24.46 -0.57 13.90
CA LYS A 104 -24.95 0.73 14.37
C LYS A 104 -23.89 1.55 15.10
N ASP A 105 -22.90 0.88 15.70
CA ASP A 105 -21.78 1.50 16.42
C ASP A 105 -20.52 1.68 15.55
N SER A 106 -20.61 1.43 14.24
CA SER A 106 -19.48 1.63 13.34
C SER A 106 -19.14 3.11 13.23
N PRO A 107 -17.84 3.48 13.29
CA PRO A 107 -17.39 4.84 13.08
C PRO A 107 -17.90 5.41 11.74
N THR A 108 -18.35 6.67 11.75
CA THR A 108 -18.93 7.32 10.55
C THR A 108 -18.00 7.27 9.35
N ASN A 109 -16.68 7.39 9.55
CA ASN A 109 -15.69 7.31 8.48
C ASN A 109 -15.64 5.93 7.79
N LYS A 110 -15.91 4.84 8.51
CA LYS A 110 -16.04 3.51 7.91
C LYS A 110 -17.30 3.40 7.06
N LEU A 111 -18.40 4.03 7.48
CA LEU A 111 -19.64 4.07 6.71
C LEU A 111 -19.51 4.89 5.43
N LEU A 112 -18.65 5.94 5.43
CA LEU A 112 -18.47 6.82 4.27
C LEU A 112 -17.93 6.11 3.03
N TYR A 113 -16.98 5.19 3.20
CA TYR A 113 -16.32 4.48 2.09
C TYR A 113 -16.70 3.01 2.00
N ALA A 114 -17.69 2.60 2.79
CA ALA A 114 -18.07 1.20 2.94
C ALA A 114 -18.38 0.51 1.62
N LYS A 115 -19.00 1.23 0.69
CA LYS A 115 -19.44 0.70 -0.61
C LYS A 115 -18.26 0.53 -1.57
N GLU A 116 -17.22 1.32 -1.41
CA GLU A 116 -16.05 1.38 -2.28
C GLU A 116 -14.92 0.43 -1.86
N ILE A 117 -14.81 0.13 -0.55
CA ILE A 117 -13.78 -0.78 -0.01
C ILE A 117 -13.65 -2.09 -0.82
N PRO A 118 -14.73 -2.78 -1.23
CA PRO A 118 -14.61 -4.01 -2.02
C PRO A 118 -13.88 -3.81 -3.36
N GLU A 119 -14.09 -2.68 -4.04
CA GLU A 119 -13.38 -2.41 -5.30
C GLU A 119 -11.92 -2.03 -5.05
N TYR A 120 -11.64 -1.26 -4.00
CA TYR A 120 -10.26 -0.96 -3.62
C TYR A 120 -9.48 -2.21 -3.20
N ARG A 121 -10.12 -3.19 -2.54
CA ARG A 121 -9.52 -4.51 -2.26
C ARG A 121 -9.08 -5.22 -3.53
N LYS A 122 -9.90 -5.20 -4.59
CA LYS A 122 -9.53 -5.79 -5.88
C LYS A 122 -8.30 -5.11 -6.49
N ILE A 123 -8.16 -3.79 -6.33
CA ILE A 123 -6.98 -3.06 -6.78
C ILE A 123 -5.73 -3.51 -6.00
N VAL A 124 -5.81 -3.63 -4.66
CA VAL A 124 -4.69 -4.12 -3.83
C VAL A 124 -4.29 -5.54 -4.23
N GLN A 125 -5.27 -6.44 -4.36
CA GLN A 125 -5.02 -7.83 -4.76
C GLN A 125 -4.38 -7.92 -6.16
N LYS A 126 -4.87 -7.11 -7.11
CA LYS A 126 -4.28 -7.02 -8.45
C LYS A 126 -2.84 -6.52 -8.38
N TYR A 127 -2.57 -5.47 -7.61
CA TYR A 127 -1.22 -4.93 -7.44
C TYR A 127 -0.24 -5.98 -6.90
N TYR A 128 -0.59 -6.70 -5.82
CA TYR A 128 0.26 -7.77 -5.27
C TYR A 128 0.50 -8.90 -6.26
N ARG A 129 -0.52 -9.26 -7.05
CA ARG A 129 -0.37 -10.26 -8.12
C ARG A 129 0.60 -9.79 -9.19
N GLN A 130 0.45 -8.56 -9.68
CA GLN A 130 1.32 -8.03 -10.72
C GLN A 130 2.78 -7.93 -10.24
N ILE A 131 3.02 -7.52 -8.99
CA ILE A 131 4.38 -7.55 -8.41
C ILE A 131 4.92 -8.99 -8.37
N LYS A 132 4.10 -9.97 -7.99
CA LYS A 132 4.52 -11.39 -7.99
C LYS A 132 4.89 -11.88 -9.39
N GLU A 133 4.13 -11.48 -10.41
CA GLU A 133 4.32 -11.86 -11.81
C GLU A 133 5.50 -11.15 -12.50
N MET A 134 6.04 -10.07 -11.92
CA MET A 134 7.25 -9.43 -12.42
C MET A 134 8.43 -10.41 -12.41
N SER A 135 9.34 -10.26 -13.36
CA SER A 135 10.62 -10.97 -13.37
C SER A 135 11.36 -10.77 -12.04
N PRO A 136 11.88 -11.85 -11.43
CA PRO A 136 12.71 -11.72 -10.24
C PRO A 136 13.91 -10.81 -10.50
N LEU A 137 14.26 -9.98 -9.54
CA LEU A 137 15.49 -9.21 -9.58
C LEU A 137 16.65 -10.06 -9.09
N SER A 138 17.74 -10.08 -9.85
CA SER A 138 19.01 -10.61 -9.36
C SER A 138 19.61 -9.72 -8.27
N GLU A 139 20.45 -10.30 -7.41
CA GLU A 139 21.21 -9.52 -6.42
C GLU A 139 22.10 -8.47 -7.10
N GLN A 140 22.64 -8.77 -8.28
CA GLN A 140 23.46 -7.84 -9.05
C GLN A 140 22.65 -6.61 -9.49
N GLU A 141 21.44 -6.79 -10.02
CA GLU A 141 20.55 -5.69 -10.41
C GLU A 141 20.14 -4.84 -9.21
N MET A 142 19.79 -5.47 -8.09
CA MET A 142 19.43 -4.75 -6.87
C MET A 142 20.62 -3.97 -6.30
N ASN A 143 21.81 -4.56 -6.25
CA ASN A 143 23.02 -3.88 -5.80
C ASN A 143 23.40 -2.71 -6.72
N ALA A 144 23.25 -2.86 -8.04
CA ALA A 144 23.47 -1.77 -8.98
C ALA A 144 22.49 -0.62 -8.74
N HIS A 145 21.20 -0.93 -8.53
CA HIS A 145 20.19 0.07 -8.20
C HIS A 145 20.51 0.80 -6.88
N LEU A 146 20.86 0.07 -5.81
CA LEU A 146 21.24 0.66 -4.53
C LEU A 146 22.51 1.51 -4.62
N ALA A 147 23.49 1.10 -5.43
CA ALA A 147 24.71 1.85 -5.66
C ALA A 147 24.43 3.17 -6.38
N GLU A 148 23.52 3.17 -7.35
CA GLU A 148 23.12 4.39 -8.05
C GLU A 148 22.39 5.36 -7.12
N GLU A 149 21.41 4.89 -6.35
CA GLU A 149 20.73 5.72 -5.34
C GLU A 149 21.69 6.28 -4.27
N SER A 150 22.75 5.53 -3.95
CA SER A 150 23.78 5.99 -3.00
C SER A 150 24.68 7.09 -3.55
N ARG A 151 24.80 7.23 -4.88
CA ARG A 151 25.58 8.29 -5.54
C ARG A 151 24.83 9.59 -5.71
N VAL A 152 23.50 9.52 -5.74
CA VAL A 152 22.61 10.68 -5.92
C VAL A 152 22.45 11.49 -4.62
N ARG A 153 22.99 10.99 -3.49
CA ARG A 153 23.14 11.73 -2.23
C ARG A 153 24.41 12.56 -2.20
#